data_AF-A0A2N0S3R7-F1
#
_entry.id   AF-A0A2N0S3R7-F1
#
_cell.length_a   1.000
_cell.length_b   1.000
_cell.length_c   1.000
_cell.angle_alpha   90.00
_cell.angle_beta   90.00
_cell.angle_gamma   90.00
#
_symmetry.space_group_name_H-M   'P 1'
#
loop_
_entity.id
_entity.type
_entity.pdbx_description
1 polymer ?
#
loop_
_entity_poly.entity_id
_entity_poly.type
_entity_poly.pdbx_seq_one_letter_code
_entity_poly.pdbx_strand_id
1 'polypeptide(L)'
;MYNLANKYLGLKDYENAIKFLEKAAEGEYVEAINALGYCNENGLGTMINLKKAEELYTKAAKLGDSKSANNLGEMLFQDSDENKENLARAIIWFKEAADLGDDVAHRNLKILSQNPSVLEDLKNLGEQGCKNSAIMILMGIP
;
A
#
# COMPACT_ATOMS: atom_id res chain seq x y z
N MET A 1 3.07 -0.92 -23.74
CA MET A 1 3.96 -1.86 -23.02
C MET A 1 3.22 -2.49 -21.85
N TYR A 2 2.53 -1.71 -21.02
CA TYR A 2 1.68 -2.22 -19.95
C TYR A 2 0.56 -3.18 -20.40
N ASN A 3 -0.16 -2.89 -21.50
CA ASN A 3 -1.19 -3.81 -22.02
C ASN A 3 -0.66 -5.22 -22.33
N LEU A 4 0.60 -5.31 -22.74
CA LEU A 4 1.26 -6.58 -23.00
C LEU A 4 1.66 -7.27 -21.69
N ALA A 5 2.15 -6.50 -20.71
CA ALA A 5 2.36 -7.01 -19.35
C ALA A 5 1.07 -7.61 -18.75
N ASN A 6 -0.06 -6.89 -18.84
CA ASN A 6 -1.35 -7.39 -18.33
C ASN A 6 -1.82 -8.67 -19.01
N LYS A 7 -1.53 -8.83 -20.30
CA LYS A 7 -1.78 -10.10 -21.00
C LYS A 7 -0.98 -11.24 -20.38
N TYR A 8 0.32 -11.05 -20.12
CA TYR A 8 1.16 -12.07 -19.50
C TYR A 8 0.77 -12.33 -18.03
N LEU A 9 0.41 -11.29 -17.27
CA LEU A 9 -0.14 -11.44 -15.91
C LEU A 9 -1.42 -12.30 -15.90
N GLY A 10 -2.34 -12.07 -16.84
CA GLY A 10 -3.55 -12.88 -16.97
C GLY A 10 -3.28 -14.34 -17.34
N LEU A 11 -2.17 -14.62 -18.02
CA LEU A 11 -1.68 -15.96 -18.32
C LEU A 11 -0.81 -16.56 -17.21
N LYS A 12 -0.56 -15.80 -16.13
CA LYS A 12 0.37 -16.14 -15.04
C LYS A 12 1.82 -16.40 -15.51
N ASP A 13 2.20 -15.81 -16.64
CA ASP A 13 3.57 -15.82 -17.15
C ASP A 13 4.32 -14.61 -16.59
N TYR A 14 4.65 -14.69 -15.31
CA TYR A 14 5.21 -13.57 -14.56
C TYR A 14 6.62 -13.18 -15.02
N GLU A 15 7.44 -14.16 -15.46
CA GLU A 15 8.79 -13.90 -15.98
C GLU A 15 8.75 -13.00 -17.22
N ASN A 16 7.81 -13.23 -18.14
CA ASN A 16 7.64 -12.35 -19.28
C ASN A 16 6.91 -11.06 -18.91
N ALA A 17 5.96 -11.10 -17.98
CA ALA A 17 5.28 -9.90 -17.50
C ALA A 17 6.25 -8.87 -16.92
N ILE A 18 7.20 -9.28 -16.07
CA ILE A 18 8.18 -8.38 -15.42
C ILE A 18 8.92 -7.54 -16.44
N LYS A 19 9.41 -8.12 -17.55
CA LYS A 19 10.15 -7.39 -18.58
C LYS A 19 9.36 -6.22 -19.16
N PHE A 20 8.06 -6.40 -19.35
CA PHE A 20 7.17 -5.35 -19.87
C PHE A 20 6.74 -4.36 -18.78
N LEU A 21 6.60 -4.83 -17.54
CA LEU A 21 6.32 -3.98 -16.39
C LEU A 21 7.48 -3.03 -16.08
N GLU A 22 8.73 -3.52 -16.07
CA GLU A 22 9.93 -2.70 -15.86
C GLU A 22 10.00 -1.55 -16.85
N LYS A 23 9.82 -1.88 -18.14
CA LYS A 23 9.80 -0.86 -19.21
C LYS A 23 8.65 0.14 -19.10
N ALA A 24 7.49 -0.29 -18.58
CA ALA A 24 6.37 0.62 -18.32
C ALA A 24 6.61 1.50 -17.08
N ALA A 25 7.27 0.95 -16.04
CA ALA A 25 7.63 1.63 -14.81
C ALA A 25 8.71 2.72 -15.02
N GLU A 26 9.58 2.57 -16.02
CA GLU A 26 10.49 3.63 -16.48
C GLU A 26 9.73 4.88 -16.95
N GLY A 27 8.55 4.70 -17.54
CA GLY A 27 7.64 5.78 -17.94
C GLY A 27 6.67 6.21 -16.83
N GLU A 28 6.96 5.86 -15.57
CA GLU A 28 6.13 6.16 -14.40
C GLU A 28 4.68 5.65 -14.49
N TYR A 29 4.45 4.59 -15.27
CA TYR A 29 3.14 3.97 -15.37
C TYR A 29 2.80 3.29 -14.03
N VAL A 30 1.89 3.92 -13.30
CA VAL A 30 1.62 3.66 -11.89
C VAL A 30 1.20 2.21 -11.64
N GLU A 31 0.31 1.67 -12.46
CA GLU A 31 -0.17 0.30 -12.30
C GLU A 31 0.91 -0.73 -12.66
N ALA A 32 1.93 -0.34 -13.44
CA ALA A 32 3.09 -1.20 -13.69
C ALA A 32 4.03 -1.23 -12.49
N ILE A 33 4.27 -0.07 -11.87
CA ILE A 33 5.06 0.04 -10.64
C ILE A 33 4.40 -0.77 -9.52
N ASN A 34 3.08 -0.62 -9.34
CA ASN A 34 2.31 -1.41 -8.38
C ASN A 34 2.44 -2.92 -8.65
N ALA A 35 2.23 -3.36 -9.91
CA ALA A 35 2.35 -4.76 -10.27
C ALA A 35 3.76 -5.33 -10.05
N LEU A 36 4.83 -4.54 -10.28
CA LEU A 36 6.19 -4.95 -9.91
C LEU A 36 6.35 -5.09 -8.40
N GLY A 37 5.76 -4.18 -7.61
CA GLY A 37 5.75 -4.27 -6.15
C GLY A 37 5.14 -5.60 -5.72
N TYR A 38 3.98 -5.93 -6.27
CA TYR A 38 3.27 -7.18 -5.99
C TYR A 38 4.06 -8.44 -6.39
N CYS A 39 4.72 -8.43 -7.55
CA CYS A 39 5.59 -9.52 -7.95
C CYS A 39 6.78 -9.71 -7.00
N ASN A 40 7.39 -8.64 -6.50
CA ASN A 40 8.51 -8.71 -5.56
C ASN A 40 8.05 -9.14 -4.16
N GLU A 41 6.87 -8.71 -3.71
CA GLU A 41 6.30 -9.13 -2.43
C GLU A 41 6.03 -10.64 -2.41
N ASN A 42 5.43 -11.16 -3.49
CA ASN A 42 4.95 -12.54 -3.57
C ASN A 42 5.91 -13.52 -4.27
N GLY A 43 7.05 -13.04 -4.79
CA GLY A 43 8.00 -13.87 -5.53
C GLY A 43 7.44 -14.40 -6.86
N LEU A 44 6.66 -13.59 -7.58
CA LEU A 44 6.03 -14.00 -8.83
C LEU A 44 6.94 -13.64 -10.01
N GLY A 45 7.54 -14.65 -10.65
CA GLY A 45 8.51 -14.45 -11.73
C GLY A 45 9.85 -13.85 -11.26
N THR A 46 10.04 -13.72 -9.95
CA THR A 46 11.24 -13.23 -9.27
C THR A 46 11.33 -13.88 -7.87
N MET A 47 12.44 -13.68 -7.15
CA MET A 47 12.50 -14.05 -5.73
C MET A 47 11.77 -13.01 -4.87
N ILE A 48 11.27 -13.42 -3.70
CA ILE A 48 10.68 -12.50 -2.72
C ILE A 48 11.72 -11.46 -2.32
N ASN A 49 11.33 -10.18 -2.40
CA ASN A 49 12.13 -9.04 -2.02
C ASN A 49 11.23 -7.92 -1.45
N LEU A 50 10.94 -8.02 -0.15
CA LEU A 50 10.05 -7.07 0.56
C LEU A 50 10.58 -5.64 0.52
N LYS A 51 11.91 -5.44 0.62
CA LYS A 51 12.51 -4.11 0.49
C LYS A 51 12.23 -3.50 -0.87
N LYS A 52 12.34 -4.30 -1.95
CA LYS A 52 12.04 -3.81 -3.29
C LYS A 52 10.55 -3.54 -3.48
N ALA A 53 9.69 -4.39 -2.92
CA ALA A 53 8.25 -4.16 -2.91
C ALA A 53 7.90 -2.84 -2.21
N GLU A 54 8.49 -2.58 -1.04
CA GLU A 54 8.32 -1.34 -0.29
C GLU A 54 8.69 -0.10 -1.12
N GLU A 55 9.85 -0.12 -1.78
CA GLU A 55 10.30 0.97 -2.66
C GLU A 55 9.30 1.23 -3.80
N LEU A 56 8.82 0.17 -4.44
CA LEU A 56 7.91 0.24 -5.58
C LEU A 56 6.53 0.75 -5.16
N TYR A 57 5.95 0.19 -4.10
CA TYR A 57 4.67 0.66 -3.59
C TYR A 57 4.74 2.09 -3.09
N THR A 58 5.80 2.47 -2.39
CA THR A 58 6.02 3.86 -1.95
C THR A 58 6.08 4.80 -3.15
N LYS A 59 6.78 4.41 -4.24
CA LYS A 59 6.85 5.21 -5.46
C LYS A 59 5.46 5.40 -6.09
N ALA A 60 4.70 4.32 -6.27
CA ALA A 60 3.38 4.36 -6.88
C ALA A 60 2.36 5.14 -6.02
N ALA A 61 2.40 4.97 -4.70
CA ALA A 61 1.58 5.74 -3.77
C ALA A 61 1.83 7.25 -3.87
N LYS A 62 3.11 7.67 -3.95
CA LYS A 62 3.49 9.07 -4.16
C LYS A 62 3.07 9.65 -5.51
N LEU A 63 2.76 8.79 -6.49
CA LEU A 63 2.17 9.17 -7.78
C LEU A 63 0.63 9.17 -7.74
N GLY A 64 0.02 8.95 -6.57
CA GLY A 64 -1.43 8.99 -6.35
C GLY A 64 -2.14 7.63 -6.43
N ASP A 65 -1.41 6.50 -6.43
CA ASP A 65 -2.04 5.18 -6.44
C ASP A 65 -2.54 4.77 -5.06
N SER A 66 -3.85 4.86 -4.86
CA SER A 66 -4.50 4.45 -3.63
C SER A 66 -4.23 2.96 -3.32
N LYS A 67 -4.20 2.11 -4.36
CA LYS A 67 -3.98 0.66 -4.22
C LYS A 67 -2.57 0.34 -3.74
N SER A 68 -1.55 1.00 -4.27
CA SER A 68 -0.17 0.80 -3.80
C SER A 68 0.01 1.28 -2.37
N ALA A 69 -0.63 2.39 -1.99
CA ALA A 69 -0.63 2.83 -0.59
C ALA A 69 -1.30 1.78 0.32
N ASN A 70 -2.43 1.18 -0.10
CA ASN A 70 -3.06 0.09 0.64
C ASN A 70 -2.16 -1.15 0.71
N ASN A 71 -1.58 -1.60 -0.41
CA ASN A 71 -0.70 -2.77 -0.45
C ASN A 71 0.52 -2.59 0.45
N LEU A 72 1.11 -1.39 0.49
CA LEU A 72 2.20 -1.07 1.41
C LEU A 72 1.73 -1.14 2.87
N GLY A 73 0.54 -0.62 3.17
CA GLY A 73 -0.07 -0.74 4.48
C GLY A 73 -0.25 -2.21 4.90
N GLU A 74 -0.77 -3.05 4.02
CA GLU A 74 -0.98 -4.48 4.29
C GLU A 74 0.34 -5.23 4.50
N MET A 75 1.33 -4.99 3.64
CA MET A 75 2.65 -5.61 3.76
C MET A 75 3.32 -5.27 5.09
N LEU A 76 3.27 -3.99 5.51
CA LEU A 76 3.81 -3.55 6.80
C LEU A 76 3.01 -4.08 7.99
N PHE A 77 1.68 -4.19 7.85
CA PHE A 77 0.83 -4.73 8.91
C PHE A 77 1.11 -6.23 9.15
N GLN A 78 1.34 -7.00 8.10
CA GLN A 78 1.72 -8.41 8.21
C GLN A 78 3.08 -8.59 8.90
N ASP A 79 4.00 -7.64 8.74
CA ASP A 79 5.32 -7.61 9.40
C ASP A 79 5.30 -6.85 10.75
N SER A 80 4.11 -6.65 11.35
CA SER A 80 3.95 -5.82 12.56
C SER A 80 3.87 -6.58 13.88
N ASP A 81 3.66 -7.91 13.85
CA ASP A 81 3.52 -8.75 15.05
C ASP A 81 4.77 -8.69 15.97
N GLU A 82 5.94 -8.39 15.41
CA GLU A 82 7.21 -8.21 16.14
C GLU A 82 7.68 -6.75 16.21
N ASN A 83 7.00 -5.82 15.51
CA ASN A 83 7.48 -4.46 15.31
C ASN A 83 6.36 -3.40 15.33
N LYS A 84 6.24 -2.69 16.46
CA LYS A 84 5.29 -1.57 16.62
C LYS A 84 5.53 -0.41 15.65
N GLU A 85 6.75 -0.23 15.14
CA GLU A 85 7.05 0.78 14.12
C GLU A 85 6.36 0.44 12.80
N ASN A 86 6.37 -0.82 12.39
CA ASN A 86 5.70 -1.28 11.18
C ASN A 86 4.19 -1.11 11.29
N LEU A 87 3.59 -1.35 12.47
CA LEU A 87 2.18 -1.07 12.71
C LEU A 87 1.85 0.42 12.51
N ALA A 88 2.64 1.32 13.10
CA ALA A 88 2.45 2.76 12.94
C ALA A 88 2.58 3.20 11.47
N ARG A 89 3.58 2.67 10.75
CA ARG A 89 3.78 2.93 9.32
C ARG A 89 2.62 2.38 8.48
N ALA A 90 2.13 1.19 8.77
CA ALA A 90 0.98 0.59 8.09
C ALA A 90 -0.26 1.49 8.21
N ILE A 91 -0.53 1.98 9.41
CA ILE A 91 -1.62 2.91 9.70
C ILE A 91 -1.49 4.21 8.87
N ILE A 92 -0.29 4.76 8.76
CA ILE A 92 -0.04 5.96 7.94
C ILE A 92 -0.37 5.69 6.48
N TRP A 93 0.07 4.56 5.93
CA TRP A 93 -0.20 4.21 4.54
C TRP A 93 -1.66 3.87 4.26
N PHE A 94 -2.36 3.23 5.21
CA PHE A 94 -3.82 3.05 5.10
C PHE A 94 -4.57 4.39 5.13
N LYS A 95 -4.10 5.37 5.91
CA LYS A 95 -4.67 6.73 5.89
C LYS A 95 -4.48 7.41 4.54
N GLU A 96 -3.26 7.36 4.00
CA GLU A 96 -2.97 7.93 2.67
C GLU A 96 -3.83 7.27 1.59
N ALA A 97 -3.94 5.93 1.59
CA ALA A 97 -4.78 5.19 0.66
C ALA A 97 -6.26 5.60 0.76
N ALA A 98 -6.78 5.76 1.98
CA ALA A 98 -8.14 6.21 2.23
C ALA A 98 -8.37 7.65 1.75
N ASP A 99 -7.42 8.56 1.99
CA ASP A 99 -7.48 9.95 1.50
C ASP A 99 -7.45 10.04 -0.04
N LEU A 100 -6.82 9.06 -0.69
CA LEU A 100 -6.84 8.86 -2.15
C LEU A 100 -8.11 8.14 -2.66
N GLY A 101 -9.03 7.75 -1.77
CA GLY A 101 -10.31 7.13 -2.11
C GLY A 101 -10.35 5.60 -2.10
N ASP A 102 -9.42 4.94 -1.41
CA ASP A 102 -9.43 3.48 -1.28
C ASP A 102 -10.42 2.97 -0.21
N ASP A 103 -11.52 2.36 -0.67
CA ASP A 103 -12.56 1.78 0.20
C ASP A 103 -12.08 0.57 1.02
N VAL A 104 -11.04 -0.15 0.55
CA VAL A 104 -10.44 -1.24 1.33
C VAL A 104 -9.66 -0.65 2.50
N ALA A 105 -8.86 0.38 2.24
CA ALA A 105 -8.11 1.06 3.29
C ALA A 105 -9.02 1.68 4.36
N HIS A 106 -10.15 2.28 3.96
CA HIS A 106 -11.17 2.75 4.91
C HIS A 106 -11.71 1.63 5.81
N ARG A 107 -11.95 0.43 5.25
CA ARG A 107 -12.40 -0.73 6.02
C ARG A 107 -11.31 -1.25 6.95
N ASN A 108 -10.06 -1.33 6.47
CA ASN A 108 -8.91 -1.74 7.25
C ASN A 108 -8.72 -0.81 8.47
N LEU A 109 -8.76 0.51 8.28
CA LEU A 109 -8.70 1.48 9.37
C LEU A 109 -9.83 1.31 10.39
N LYS A 110 -11.05 1.07 9.93
CA LYS A 110 -12.19 0.84 10.82
C LYS A 110 -12.00 -0.40 11.69
N ILE A 111 -11.53 -1.50 11.12
CA ILE A 111 -11.23 -2.74 11.87
C ILE A 111 -10.09 -2.51 12.87
N LEU A 112 -9.01 -1.85 12.43
CA LEU A 112 -7.86 -1.54 13.29
C LEU A 112 -8.26 -0.67 14.48
N SER A 113 -9.12 0.34 14.27
CA SER A 113 -9.61 1.22 15.32
C SER A 113 -10.47 0.54 16.39
N GLN A 114 -10.96 -0.68 16.15
CA GLN A 114 -11.68 -1.47 17.16
C GLN A 114 -10.74 -2.09 18.19
N ASN A 115 -9.42 -2.15 17.91
CA ASN A 115 -8.43 -2.57 18.88
C ASN A 115 -8.00 -1.37 19.76
N PRO A 116 -8.22 -1.40 21.09
CA PRO A 116 -7.92 -0.26 21.96
C PRO A 116 -6.45 0.17 21.95
N SER A 117 -5.51 -0.75 21.77
CA SER A 117 -4.08 -0.42 21.68
C SER A 117 -3.78 0.38 20.41
N VAL A 118 -4.36 -0.04 19.29
CA VAL A 118 -4.18 0.61 17.98
C VAL A 118 -4.90 1.96 17.94
N LEU A 119 -6.05 2.06 18.60
CA LEU A 119 -6.82 3.29 18.72
C LEU A 119 -6.02 4.39 19.44
N GLU A 120 -5.24 4.05 20.46
CA GLU A 120 -4.38 5.00 21.15
C GLU A 120 -3.23 5.49 20.26
N ASP A 121 -2.59 4.59 19.53
CA ASP A 121 -1.55 4.94 18.55
C ASP A 121 -2.12 5.82 17.42
N LEU A 122 -3.34 5.52 16.95
CA LEU A 122 -4.06 6.32 15.95
C LEU A 122 -4.35 7.75 16.40
N LYS A 123 -4.74 7.95 17.67
CA LYS A 123 -4.99 9.27 18.26
C LYS A 123 -3.71 10.09 18.35
N ASN A 124 -2.63 9.49 18.86
CA ASN A 124 -1.32 10.14 18.95
C ASN A 124 -0.80 10.59 17.58
N LEU A 125 -1.06 9.81 16.53
CA LEU A 125 -0.73 10.17 15.14
C LEU A 125 -1.65 11.28 14.57
N GLY A 126 -2.92 11.30 14.97
CA GLY A 126 -3.90 12.33 14.55
C GLY A 126 -3.55 13.72 15.09
N GLU A 127 -3.08 13.79 16.33
CA GLU A 127 -2.65 15.04 16.98
C GLU A 127 -1.39 15.64 16.36
N GLN A 128 -0.49 14.82 15.79
CA GLN A 128 0.74 15.29 15.16
C GLN A 128 0.56 15.79 13.71
N GLY A 129 -0.62 15.62 13.09
CA GLY A 129 -0.74 15.86 11.64
C GLY A 129 -2.06 16.39 11.06
N CYS A 130 -3.17 16.49 11.79
CA CYS A 130 -4.46 16.61 11.09
C CYS A 130 -5.02 18.03 10.93
N LYS A 131 -5.00 18.49 9.67
CA LYS A 131 -6.09 19.26 9.03
C LYS A 131 -7.04 18.37 8.18
N ASN A 132 -6.88 17.04 8.16
CA ASN A 132 -7.65 16.15 7.29
C ASN A 132 -9.00 15.70 7.91
N SER A 133 -10.09 15.95 7.19
CA SER A 133 -11.49 15.83 7.67
C SER A 133 -12.01 14.39 7.82
N ALA A 134 -11.43 13.40 7.13
CA ALA A 134 -11.89 12.01 7.17
C ALA A 134 -11.66 11.35 8.56
N ILE A 135 -10.63 11.81 9.28
CA ILE A 135 -10.21 11.28 10.58
C ILE A 135 -11.15 11.72 11.72
N MET A 136 -11.61 12.98 11.68
CA MET A 136 -12.60 13.50 12.65
C MET A 136 -13.90 12.70 12.59
N ILE A 137 -14.36 12.40 11.37
CA ILE A 137 -15.60 11.65 11.12
C ILE A 137 -15.50 10.21 11.64
N LEU A 138 -14.37 9.54 11.45
CA LEU A 138 -14.15 8.16 11.92
C LEU A 138 -14.00 8.06 13.44
N MET A 139 -13.41 9.07 14.09
CA MET A 139 -13.19 9.08 15.54
C MET A 139 -14.34 9.70 16.35
N GLY A 140 -15.38 10.21 15.69
CA GLY A 140 -16.49 10.90 16.35
C GLY A 140 -16.04 12.17 17.10
N ILE A 141 -14.91 12.75 16.71
CA ILE A 141 -14.38 13.98 17.28
C ILE A 141 -14.87 15.13 16.37
N PRO A 142 -15.63 16.10 16.91
CA PRO A 142 -16.19 17.20 16.13
C PRO A 142 -15.13 18.12 15.52
#